data_AF-A0AAV5KGI6-F1
#
_entry.id   AF-A0AAV5KGI6-F1
#
_cell.length_a   1.000
_cell.length_b   1.000
_cell.length_c   1.000
_cell.angle_alpha   90.00
_cell.angle_beta   90.00
_cell.angle_gamma   90.00
#
_symmetry.space_group_name_H-M   'P 1'
#
loop_
_entity.id
_entity.type
_entity.pdbx_description
1 polymer ?
#
loop_
_entity_poly.entity_id
_entity_poly.type
_entity_poly.pdbx_seq_one_letter_code
_entity_poly.pdbx_strand_id
1 'polypeptide(L)'
;MLRATMASGGSSNGDILMLEAAPEAARPWASTSNAEIVDALPYIDDDYGNPKVKEEVDRLIEEEMRRSTKKPADFLKDLPPLPKFNFENHPMIAKEYERVRAGRPPVTLDFSSRYQIEPPPMSKRNDESGWKQSLQRAQRSLQHQVTRLENLDLMLKYGPDVWRQNNQRLEALLSRMQKLAQEQNEKIETVNRERKFHQQNTAYELNTLSTQWKELCPKNIEIQAACAQIEGHLEELKREASERGWNLEAELGNGALLHSG
;
A
#
# COMPACT_ATOMS: atom_id res chain seq x y z
N MET A 1 41.83 4.78 49.21
CA MET A 1 41.14 5.98 48.70
C MET A 1 39.90 5.55 47.95
N LEU A 2 38.73 6.07 48.36
CA LEU A 2 37.53 6.42 47.56
C LEU A 2 37.15 5.45 46.40
N ARG A 3 35.96 4.86 46.31
CA ARG A 3 34.63 5.47 46.43
C ARG A 3 33.57 4.35 46.40
N ALA A 4 32.47 4.55 47.12
CA ALA A 4 31.25 3.76 47.00
C ALA A 4 30.60 3.97 45.62
N THR A 5 29.92 2.94 45.10
CA THR A 5 28.83 3.15 44.15
C THR A 5 27.76 2.09 44.36
N MET A 6 26.55 2.56 44.63
CA MET A 6 25.36 1.77 44.91
C MET A 6 24.84 1.10 43.65
N ALA A 7 24.54 -0.20 43.71
CA ALA A 7 23.69 -0.88 42.74
C ALA A 7 22.23 -0.62 43.14
N SER A 8 21.66 0.46 42.60
CA SER A 8 20.24 0.80 42.66
C SER A 8 19.41 -0.30 41.99
N GLY A 9 18.35 -0.72 42.68
CA GLY A 9 17.42 -1.76 42.27
C GLY A 9 16.84 -1.57 40.88
N GLY A 10 16.55 -2.72 40.26
CA GLY A 10 15.87 -2.83 38.99
C GLY A 10 14.49 -2.18 39.05
N SER A 11 14.32 -1.12 38.26
CA SER A 11 13.01 -0.72 37.77
C SER A 11 12.84 -1.39 36.42
N SER A 12 12.17 -2.54 36.41
CA SER A 12 11.60 -3.14 35.21
C SER A 12 10.54 -2.18 34.68
N ASN A 13 10.97 -1.20 33.88
CA ASN A 13 10.06 -0.46 33.03
C ASN A 13 9.36 -1.49 32.14
N GLY A 14 8.05 -1.63 32.35
CA GLY A 14 7.21 -2.51 31.56
C GLY A 14 7.40 -2.17 30.10
N ASP A 15 8.08 -3.06 29.39
CA ASP A 15 8.07 -3.14 27.95
C ASP A 15 6.61 -3.24 27.53
N ILE A 16 6.08 -2.08 27.15
CA ILE A 16 4.88 -1.99 26.36
C ILE A 16 5.27 -2.72 25.09
N LEU A 17 4.74 -3.93 24.89
CA LEU A 17 4.77 -4.63 23.62
C LEU A 17 3.91 -3.82 22.63
N MET A 18 4.38 -2.62 22.29
CA MET A 18 4.03 -1.97 21.06
C MET A 18 4.57 -2.91 19.99
N LEU A 19 3.68 -3.48 19.19
CA LEU A 19 4.02 -4.14 17.94
C LEU A 19 4.49 -3.08 16.91
N GLU A 20 5.30 -2.12 17.34
CA GLU A 20 6.06 -1.25 16.46
C GLU A 20 7.20 -2.12 15.96
N ALA A 21 7.00 -2.75 14.80
CA ALA A 21 8.12 -3.18 13.99
C ALA A 21 9.08 -1.99 13.92
N ALA A 22 10.33 -2.17 14.34
CA ALA A 22 11.38 -1.17 14.14
C ALA A 22 11.26 -0.65 12.71
N PRO A 23 11.36 0.67 12.45
CA PRO A 23 11.21 1.20 11.10
C PRO A 23 12.23 0.50 10.23
N GLU A 24 11.78 -0.52 9.49
CA GLU A 24 12.66 -1.26 8.61
C GLU A 24 13.12 -0.22 7.59
N ALA A 25 14.44 -0.02 7.50
CA ALA A 25 15.01 0.92 6.56
C ALA A 25 14.35 0.67 5.22
N ALA A 26 13.59 1.64 4.73
CA ALA A 26 12.64 1.49 3.62
C ALA A 26 13.31 0.71 2.49
N ARG A 27 13.09 -0.61 2.44
CA ARG A 27 13.57 -1.41 1.33
C ARG A 27 12.75 -0.94 0.15
N PRO A 28 13.36 -0.45 -0.95
CA PRO A 28 12.60 -0.06 -2.11
C PRO A 28 11.74 -1.26 -2.53
N TRP A 29 10.42 -1.08 -2.52
CA TRP A 29 9.40 -2.11 -2.74
C TRP A 29 9.42 -2.71 -4.15
N ALA A 30 10.34 -2.24 -4.99
CA ALA A 30 10.75 -2.85 -6.23
C ALA A 30 12.19 -2.39 -6.50
N SER A 31 13.02 -3.26 -7.09
CA SER A 31 14.29 -2.84 -7.64
C SER A 31 14.01 -1.78 -8.72
N THR A 32 14.29 -0.51 -8.43
CA THR A 32 14.09 0.63 -9.33
C THR A 32 14.95 0.57 -10.59
N SER A 33 15.76 -0.48 -10.76
CA SER A 33 16.71 -0.61 -11.85
C SER A 33 16.08 -0.92 -13.22
N ASN A 34 14.80 -1.30 -13.29
CA ASN A 34 14.14 -1.71 -14.54
C ASN A 34 12.69 -1.25 -14.69
N ALA A 35 12.21 -0.31 -13.86
CA ALA A 35 11.02 0.41 -14.24
C ALA A 35 11.43 1.33 -15.40
N GLU A 36 11.24 0.87 -16.65
CA GLU A 36 11.05 1.79 -17.77
C GLU A 36 10.16 2.91 -17.23
N ILE A 37 10.60 4.16 -17.38
CA ILE A 37 9.88 5.31 -16.86
C ILE A 37 8.58 5.37 -17.65
N VAL A 38 7.56 4.68 -17.16
CA VAL A 38 6.22 4.68 -17.72
C VAL A 38 5.67 6.06 -17.39
N ASP A 39 5.62 6.91 -18.40
CA ASP A 39 5.07 8.25 -18.29
C ASP A 39 3.55 8.16 -18.28
N ALA A 40 2.95 8.54 -17.16
CA ALA A 40 1.50 8.64 -16.99
C ALA A 40 1.23 9.93 -16.22
N LEU A 41 0.26 10.72 -16.69
CA LEU A 41 0.05 12.08 -16.19
C LEU A 41 -1.37 12.27 -15.58
N PRO A 42 -1.69 11.61 -14.44
CA PRO A 42 -3.04 11.64 -13.88
C PRO A 42 -3.62 13.01 -13.54
N TYR A 43 -2.82 14.05 -13.33
CA TYR A 43 -3.31 15.39 -13.02
C TYR A 43 -3.69 16.22 -14.25
N ILE A 44 -3.37 15.75 -15.46
CA ILE A 44 -3.68 16.43 -16.73
C ILE A 44 -4.55 15.56 -17.64
N ASP A 45 -4.47 14.23 -17.51
CA ASP A 45 -5.26 13.28 -18.27
C ASP A 45 -6.69 13.21 -17.68
N ASP A 46 -7.59 14.06 -18.19
CA ASP A 46 -8.99 14.13 -17.74
C ASP A 46 -9.76 12.80 -17.88
N ASP A 47 -9.34 11.95 -18.83
CA ASP A 47 -9.95 10.65 -19.12
C ASP A 47 -9.68 9.60 -18.03
N TYR A 48 -8.64 9.78 -17.21
CA TYR A 48 -8.30 8.84 -16.13
C TYR A 48 -9.43 8.68 -15.09
N GLY A 49 -10.17 9.77 -14.84
CA GLY A 49 -11.31 9.77 -13.91
C GLY A 49 -12.59 9.17 -14.46
N ASN A 50 -12.66 8.85 -15.77
CA ASN A 50 -13.89 8.40 -16.41
C ASN A 50 -14.08 6.88 -16.25
N PRO A 51 -15.15 6.41 -15.57
CA PRO A 51 -15.39 4.98 -15.37
C PRO A 51 -15.48 4.17 -16.66
N LYS A 52 -15.99 4.76 -17.75
CA LYS A 52 -16.10 4.07 -19.04
C LYS A 52 -14.74 3.73 -19.66
N VAL A 53 -13.78 4.65 -19.53
CA VAL A 53 -12.41 4.44 -20.02
C VAL A 53 -11.76 3.32 -19.23
N LYS A 54 -11.97 3.29 -17.91
CA LYS A 54 -11.48 2.22 -17.05
C LYS A 54 -12.05 0.85 -17.45
N GLU A 55 -13.37 0.74 -17.67
CA GLU A 55 -13.99 -0.52 -18.10
C GLU A 55 -13.42 -1.03 -19.43
N GLU A 56 -13.20 -0.13 -20.40
CA GLU A 56 -12.60 -0.48 -21.69
C GLU A 56 -11.15 -0.95 -21.52
N VAL A 57 -10.36 -0.23 -20.71
CA VAL A 57 -8.96 -0.59 -20.41
C VAL A 57 -8.91 -1.94 -19.69
N ASP A 58 -9.76 -2.17 -18.69
CA ASP A 58 -9.84 -3.44 -17.97
C ASP A 58 -10.20 -4.60 -18.92
N ARG A 59 -11.11 -4.38 -19.88
CA ARG A 59 -11.43 -5.37 -20.93
C ARG A 59 -10.22 -5.68 -21.81
N LEU A 60 -9.48 -4.66 -22.25
CA LEU A 60 -8.29 -4.85 -23.08
C LEU A 60 -7.17 -5.58 -22.31
N ILE A 61 -6.99 -5.27 -21.02
CA ILE A 61 -6.06 -5.97 -20.13
C ILE A 61 -6.46 -7.45 -20.02
N GLU A 62 -7.75 -7.74 -19.81
CA GLU A 62 -8.23 -9.12 -19.72
C GLU A 62 -8.05 -9.90 -21.03
N GLU A 63 -8.32 -9.26 -22.18
CA GLU A 63 -8.06 -9.85 -23.49
C GLU A 63 -6.58 -10.18 -23.70
N GLU A 64 -5.67 -9.27 -23.32
CA GLU A 64 -4.23 -9.50 -23.38
C GLU A 64 -3.80 -10.61 -22.40
N MET A 65 -4.31 -10.60 -21.17
CA MET A 65 -4.05 -11.68 -20.22
C MET A 65 -4.48 -13.04 -20.78
N ARG A 66 -5.62 -13.11 -21.48
CA ARG A 66 -6.11 -14.34 -22.11
C ARG A 66 -5.28 -14.78 -23.31
N ARG A 67 -4.78 -13.85 -24.11
CA ARG A 67 -3.95 -14.13 -25.31
C ARG A 67 -2.51 -14.46 -24.93
N SER A 68 -2.00 -13.89 -23.84
CA SER A 68 -0.64 -14.08 -23.40
C SER A 68 -0.42 -15.51 -22.90
N THR A 69 0.62 -16.17 -23.42
CA THR A 69 1.11 -17.47 -22.91
C THR A 69 2.12 -17.31 -21.77
N LYS A 70 2.50 -16.07 -21.46
CA LYS A 70 3.40 -15.73 -20.36
C LYS A 70 2.62 -15.87 -19.06
N LYS A 71 3.08 -16.76 -18.17
CA LYS A 71 2.57 -16.77 -16.79
C LYS A 71 2.90 -15.42 -16.14
N PRO A 72 1.97 -14.79 -15.41
CA PRO A 72 2.27 -13.58 -14.65
C PRO A 72 3.54 -13.81 -13.83
N ALA A 73 4.47 -12.86 -13.86
CA ALA A 73 5.66 -12.92 -13.04
C ALA A 73 5.22 -13.12 -11.57
N ASP A 74 5.94 -13.96 -10.83
CA ASP A 74 5.64 -14.18 -9.42
C ASP A 74 5.96 -12.90 -8.63
N PHE A 75 4.95 -12.08 -8.40
CA PHE A 75 5.05 -10.81 -7.67
C PHE A 75 5.53 -11.00 -6.22
N LEU A 76 5.52 -12.24 -5.71
CA LEU A 76 5.97 -12.57 -4.36
C LEU A 76 7.43 -13.04 -4.31
N LYS A 77 8.08 -13.23 -5.46
CA LYS A 77 9.48 -13.68 -5.52
C LYS A 77 10.44 -12.73 -4.81
N ASP A 78 10.16 -11.43 -4.90
CA ASP A 78 11.00 -10.38 -4.33
C ASP A 78 10.64 -10.08 -2.86
N LEU A 79 9.53 -10.63 -2.36
CA LEU A 79 9.15 -10.52 -0.96
C LEU A 79 9.89 -11.58 -0.13
N PRO A 80 10.29 -11.24 1.11
CA PRO A 80 10.81 -12.25 2.02
C PRO A 80 9.73 -13.33 2.25
N PRO A 81 10.15 -14.61 2.43
CA PRO A 81 9.21 -15.67 2.72
C PRO A 81 8.42 -15.34 3.99
N LEU A 82 7.14 -15.71 4.00
CA LEU A 82 6.28 -15.48 5.16
C LEU A 82 6.93 -16.05 6.42
N PRO A 83 6.99 -15.28 7.52
CA PRO A 83 7.54 -15.78 8.77
C PRO A 83 6.74 -17.00 9.21
N LYS A 84 7.44 -18.11 9.48
CA LYS A 84 6.81 -19.32 10.01
C LYS A 84 6.44 -19.06 11.46
N PHE A 85 5.15 -19.24 11.79
CA PHE A 85 4.70 -19.18 13.18
C PHE A 85 5.26 -20.38 13.95
N ASN A 86 6.30 -20.16 14.75
CA ASN A 86 6.81 -21.16 15.69
C ASN A 86 6.25 -20.85 17.09
N PHE A 87 5.46 -21.78 17.62
CA PHE A 87 4.88 -21.69 18.97
C PHE A 87 5.51 -22.70 19.95
N GLU A 88 6.71 -23.21 19.68
CA GLU A 88 7.42 -24.19 20.54
C GLU A 88 7.47 -23.77 22.01
N ASN A 89 7.71 -22.48 22.28
CA ASN A 89 7.78 -21.94 23.65
C ASN A 89 6.41 -21.63 24.27
N HIS A 90 5.33 -21.72 23.50
CA HIS A 90 3.98 -21.32 23.90
C HIS A 90 2.92 -22.37 23.49
N PRO A 91 2.90 -23.54 24.15
CA PRO A 91 2.01 -24.64 23.78
C PRO A 91 0.51 -24.28 23.87
N MET A 92 0.15 -23.36 24.77
CA MET A 92 -1.24 -22.88 24.88
C MET A 92 -1.66 -22.05 23.66
N ILE A 93 -0.75 -21.22 23.14
CA ILE A 93 -0.99 -20.42 21.94
C ILE A 93 -1.01 -21.32 20.71
N ALA A 94 -0.10 -22.31 20.62
CA ALA A 94 -0.08 -23.30 19.55
C ALA A 94 -1.43 -24.01 19.40
N LYS A 95 -1.97 -24.50 20.54
CA LYS A 95 -3.26 -25.20 20.57
C LYS A 95 -4.42 -24.30 20.17
N GLU A 96 -4.39 -23.03 20.57
CA GLU A 96 -5.42 -22.05 20.22
C GLU A 96 -5.35 -21.67 18.74
N TYR A 97 -4.14 -21.49 18.21
CA TYR A 97 -3.90 -21.27 16.79
C TYR A 97 -4.43 -22.43 15.95
N GLU A 98 -4.17 -23.68 16.34
CA GLU A 98 -4.72 -24.85 15.67
C GLU A 98 -6.25 -24.90 15.74
N ARG A 99 -6.85 -24.53 16.88
CA ARG A 99 -8.31 -24.46 17.03
C ARG A 99 -8.92 -23.44 16.06
N VAL A 100 -8.35 -22.23 16.00
CA VAL A 100 -8.81 -21.14 15.12
C VAL A 100 -8.59 -21.52 13.66
N ARG A 101 -7.44 -22.10 13.32
CA ARG A 101 -7.16 -22.62 11.98
C ARG A 101 -8.15 -23.70 11.54
N ALA A 102 -8.61 -24.52 12.48
CA ALA A 102 -9.64 -25.52 12.25
C ALA A 102 -11.08 -24.96 12.28
N GLY A 103 -11.26 -23.63 12.42
CA GLY A 103 -12.57 -22.98 12.47
C GLY A 103 -13.44 -23.38 13.66
N ARG A 104 -12.86 -23.96 14.72
CA ARG A 104 -13.63 -24.43 15.88
C ARG A 104 -13.95 -23.25 16.80
N PRO A 105 -15.20 -23.14 17.29
CA PRO A 105 -15.60 -22.07 18.19
C PRO A 105 -14.81 -22.15 19.52
N PRO A 106 -14.66 -21.02 20.22
CA PRO A 106 -14.00 -21.02 21.52
C PRO A 106 -14.77 -21.86 22.53
N VAL A 107 -14.02 -22.52 23.43
CA VAL A 107 -14.62 -23.27 24.54
C VAL A 107 -15.37 -22.28 25.43
N THR A 108 -16.67 -22.49 25.59
CA THR A 108 -17.47 -21.68 26.51
C THR A 108 -16.97 -21.91 27.93
N LEU A 109 -16.69 -20.83 28.63
CA LEU A 109 -16.34 -20.91 30.04
C LEU A 109 -17.61 -21.25 30.81
N ASP A 110 -17.65 -22.43 31.41
CA ASP A 110 -18.73 -22.80 32.31
C ASP A 110 -18.57 -22.02 33.63
N PHE A 111 -19.43 -21.01 33.82
CA PHE A 111 -19.47 -20.19 35.04
C PHE A 111 -20.43 -20.78 36.08
N SER A 112 -21.49 -21.49 35.66
CA SER A 112 -22.48 -22.05 36.58
C SER A 112 -21.89 -23.23 37.35
N SER A 113 -21.23 -24.19 36.68
CA SER A 113 -20.66 -25.35 37.36
C SER A 113 -19.43 -25.03 38.23
N ARG A 114 -18.74 -23.90 37.97
CA ARG A 114 -17.50 -23.54 38.68
C ARG A 114 -17.72 -22.71 39.94
N TYR A 115 -18.74 -21.86 39.95
CA TYR A 115 -18.95 -20.90 41.03
C TYR A 115 -20.24 -21.14 41.82
N GLN A 116 -21.15 -22.01 41.38
CA GLN A 116 -22.32 -22.39 42.16
C GLN A 116 -21.99 -23.54 43.12
N ILE A 117 -22.23 -23.32 44.40
CA ILE A 117 -22.11 -24.35 45.44
C ILE A 117 -23.44 -25.10 45.48
N GLU A 118 -23.55 -26.15 44.68
CA GLU A 118 -24.72 -27.03 44.70
C GLU A 118 -24.50 -28.21 45.68
N PRO A 119 -25.55 -28.62 46.43
CA PRO A 119 -25.49 -29.86 47.18
C PRO A 119 -25.26 -31.04 46.24
N PRO A 120 -24.73 -32.17 46.74
CA PRO A 120 -24.54 -33.34 45.89
C PRO A 120 -25.89 -33.74 45.26
N PRO A 121 -25.88 -34.22 43.99
CA PRO A 121 -27.08 -34.66 43.29
C PRO A 121 -27.89 -35.64 44.15
N MET A 122 -29.22 -35.65 44.03
CA MET A 122 -30.09 -36.49 44.89
C MET A 122 -29.66 -37.97 44.92
N SER A 123 -29.12 -38.49 43.81
CA SER A 123 -28.58 -39.86 43.70
C SER A 123 -27.31 -40.13 44.52
N LYS A 124 -26.56 -39.09 44.91
CA LYS A 124 -25.29 -39.18 45.66
C LYS A 124 -25.39 -38.63 47.09
N ARG A 125 -26.59 -38.32 47.58
CA ARG A 125 -26.77 -37.82 48.96
C ARG A 125 -26.59 -38.89 50.03
N ASN A 126 -26.70 -40.16 49.67
CA ASN A 126 -26.41 -41.27 50.58
C ASN A 126 -24.94 -41.72 50.50
N ASP A 127 -24.14 -41.10 49.63
CA ASP A 127 -22.72 -41.39 49.44
C ASP A 127 -21.85 -40.34 50.15
N GLU A 128 -21.01 -40.79 51.08
CA GLU A 128 -20.07 -39.95 51.82
C GLU A 128 -19.08 -39.23 50.87
N SER A 129 -18.71 -39.86 49.76
CA SER A 129 -17.76 -39.30 48.80
C SER A 129 -18.32 -38.06 48.09
N GLY A 130 -19.64 -38.05 47.81
CA GLY A 130 -20.34 -36.91 47.21
C GLY A 130 -20.36 -35.70 48.13
N TRP A 131 -20.61 -35.91 49.41
CA TRP A 131 -20.57 -34.85 50.42
C TRP A 131 -19.17 -34.30 50.65
N LYS A 132 -18.13 -35.15 50.67
CA LYS A 132 -16.73 -34.71 50.76
C LYS A 132 -16.34 -33.80 49.58
N GLN A 133 -16.76 -34.15 48.37
CA GLN A 133 -16.49 -33.32 47.18
C GLN A 133 -17.23 -31.98 47.22
N SER A 134 -18.51 -31.96 47.62
CA SER A 134 -19.27 -30.71 47.78
C SER A 134 -18.68 -29.82 48.88
N LEU A 135 -18.22 -30.40 50.00
CA LEU A 135 -17.54 -29.66 51.07
C LEU A 135 -16.23 -29.04 50.57
N GLN A 136 -15.40 -29.80 49.85
CA GLN A 136 -14.17 -29.27 49.25
C GLN A 136 -14.44 -28.14 48.26
N ARG A 137 -15.50 -28.25 47.44
CA ARG A 137 -15.92 -27.16 46.53
C ARG A 137 -16.35 -25.92 47.30
N ALA A 138 -17.14 -26.09 48.36
CA ALA A 138 -17.55 -24.98 49.23
C ALA A 138 -16.35 -24.28 49.90
N GLN A 139 -15.38 -25.05 50.40
CA GLN A 139 -14.14 -24.52 50.97
C GLN A 139 -13.33 -23.72 49.94
N ARG A 140 -13.14 -24.25 48.72
CA ARG A 140 -12.47 -23.53 47.62
C ARG A 140 -13.21 -22.25 47.25
N SER A 141 -14.53 -22.30 47.17
CA SER A 141 -15.36 -21.13 46.87
C SER A 141 -15.24 -20.07 47.97
N LEU A 142 -15.21 -20.45 49.24
CA LEU A 142 -15.00 -19.52 50.35
C LEU A 142 -13.65 -18.83 50.23
N GLN A 143 -12.57 -19.59 50.00
CA GLN A 143 -11.23 -19.02 49.82
C GLN A 143 -11.18 -18.06 48.62
N HIS A 144 -11.80 -18.43 47.49
CA HIS A 144 -11.91 -17.54 46.34
C HIS A 144 -12.62 -16.23 46.68
N GLN A 145 -13.70 -16.28 47.47
CA GLN A 145 -14.43 -15.08 47.90
C GLN A 145 -13.60 -14.21 48.84
N VAL A 146 -12.80 -14.79 49.73
CA VAL A 146 -11.85 -14.04 50.58
C VAL A 146 -10.84 -13.30 49.72
N THR A 147 -10.15 -13.99 48.79
CA THR A 147 -9.21 -13.35 47.86
C THR A 147 -9.90 -12.29 46.98
N ARG A 148 -11.15 -12.53 46.57
CA ARG A 148 -11.92 -11.55 45.80
C ARG A 148 -12.18 -10.28 46.62
N LEU A 149 -12.49 -10.39 47.91
CA LEU A 149 -12.67 -9.24 48.79
C LEU A 149 -11.35 -8.46 48.94
N GLU A 150 -10.23 -9.15 49.18
CA GLU A 150 -8.90 -8.52 49.24
C GLU A 150 -8.56 -7.78 47.93
N ASN A 151 -8.82 -8.40 46.78
CA ASN A 151 -8.62 -7.77 45.47
C ASN A 151 -9.53 -6.56 45.25
N LEU A 152 -10.77 -6.61 45.73
CA LEU A 152 -11.71 -5.48 45.65
C LEU A 152 -11.28 -4.34 46.56
N ASP A 153 -10.75 -4.62 47.75
CA ASP A 153 -10.20 -3.59 48.65
C ASP A 153 -8.98 -2.91 48.02
N LEU A 154 -8.09 -3.68 47.39
CA LEU A 154 -6.97 -3.12 46.62
C LEU A 154 -7.46 -2.27 45.44
N MET A 155 -8.47 -2.74 44.70
CA MET A 155 -9.04 -2.01 43.58
C MET A 155 -9.74 -0.73 44.02
N LEU A 156 -10.46 -0.75 45.14
CA LEU A 156 -11.12 0.43 45.69
C LEU A 156 -10.09 1.48 46.11
N LYS A 157 -8.97 1.04 46.68
CA LYS A 157 -7.91 1.92 47.16
C LYS A 157 -7.04 2.51 46.04
N TYR A 158 -6.66 1.71 45.05
CA TYR A 158 -5.67 2.11 44.02
C TYR A 158 -6.23 2.21 42.60
N GLY A 159 -7.41 1.63 42.34
CA GLY A 159 -8.01 1.56 41.01
C GLY A 159 -8.17 2.93 40.34
N PRO A 160 -8.72 3.96 40.99
CA PRO A 160 -8.87 5.28 40.38
C PRO A 160 -7.54 5.93 39.97
N ASP A 161 -6.48 5.76 40.76
CA ASP A 161 -5.15 6.31 40.44
C ASP A 161 -4.50 5.56 39.27
N VAL A 162 -4.52 4.22 39.31
CA VAL A 162 -4.00 3.39 38.22
C VAL A 162 -4.75 3.67 36.92
N TRP A 163 -6.08 3.83 36.98
CA TRP A 163 -6.85 4.13 35.78
C TRP A 163 -6.53 5.49 35.19
N ARG A 164 -6.39 6.52 36.03
CA ARG A 164 -5.95 7.85 35.58
C ARG A 164 -4.58 7.80 34.92
N GLN A 165 -3.61 7.10 35.52
CA GLN A 165 -2.28 6.97 34.95
C GLN A 165 -2.29 6.22 33.61
N ASN A 166 -3.04 5.14 33.51
CA ASN A 166 -3.18 4.42 32.24
C ASN A 166 -3.84 5.30 31.17
N ASN A 167 -4.86 6.07 31.53
CA ASN A 167 -5.52 6.97 30.58
C ASN A 167 -4.56 8.05 30.07
N GLN A 168 -3.76 8.66 30.95
CA GLN A 168 -2.70 9.60 30.56
C GLN A 168 -1.68 8.97 29.59
N ARG A 169 -1.30 7.71 29.84
CA ARG A 169 -0.40 6.98 28.95
C ARG A 169 -1.05 6.69 27.58
N LEU A 170 -2.34 6.37 27.55
CA LEU A 170 -3.09 6.19 26.30
C LEU A 170 -3.22 7.50 25.52
N GLU A 171 -3.47 8.61 26.20
CA GLU A 171 -3.52 9.95 25.59
C GLU A 171 -2.17 10.33 24.96
N ALA A 172 -1.06 10.07 25.66
CA ALA A 172 0.28 10.29 25.13
C ALA A 172 0.59 9.42 23.90
N LEU A 173 0.16 8.16 23.92
CA LEU A 173 0.31 7.26 22.77
C LEU A 173 -0.53 7.74 21.58
N LEU A 174 -1.78 8.11 21.82
CA LEU A 174 -2.69 8.62 20.80
C LEU A 174 -2.12 9.90 20.16
N SER A 175 -1.62 10.84 20.96
CA SER A 175 -0.98 12.07 20.46
C SER A 175 0.24 11.78 19.60
N ARG A 176 1.10 10.82 20.01
CA ARG A 176 2.25 10.39 19.21
C ARG A 176 1.81 9.80 17.87
N MET A 177 0.80 8.93 17.87
CA MET A 177 0.31 8.29 16.64
C MET A 177 -0.33 9.30 15.69
N GLN A 178 -1.10 10.25 16.21
CA GLN A 178 -1.66 11.35 15.42
C GLN A 178 -0.57 12.22 14.79
N LYS A 179 0.48 12.54 15.54
CA LYS A 179 1.62 13.31 15.02
C LYS A 179 2.33 12.55 13.89
N LEU A 180 2.59 11.26 14.06
CA LEU A 180 3.19 10.43 13.00
C LEU A 180 2.31 10.38 11.75
N ALA A 181 0.99 10.22 11.91
CA ALA A 181 0.05 10.23 10.80
C ALA A 181 0.07 11.58 10.05
N GLN A 182 0.10 12.69 10.79
CA GLN A 182 0.21 14.02 10.21
C GLN A 182 1.52 14.20 9.44
N GLU A 183 2.66 13.83 10.03
CA GLU A 183 3.97 13.93 9.37
C GLU A 183 4.03 13.12 8.06
N GLN A 184 3.39 11.94 8.02
CA GLN A 184 3.31 11.17 6.78
C GLN A 184 2.37 11.80 5.76
N ASN A 185 1.24 12.36 6.20
CA ASN A 185 0.33 13.08 5.31
C ASN A 185 1.02 14.32 4.70
N GLU A 186 1.79 15.07 5.48
CA GLU A 186 2.58 16.20 4.98
C GLU A 186 3.59 15.77 3.92
N LYS A 187 4.29 14.64 4.11
CA LYS A 187 5.20 14.08 3.10
C LYS A 187 4.46 13.66 1.82
N ILE A 188 3.31 13.02 1.96
CA ILE A 188 2.46 12.63 0.82
C ILE A 188 2.01 13.89 0.07
N GLU A 189 1.56 14.92 0.78
CA GLU A 189 1.16 16.19 0.18
C GLU A 189 2.30 16.89 -0.55
N THR A 190 3.51 16.93 0.02
CA THR A 190 4.68 17.50 -0.65
C THR A 190 4.95 16.79 -1.97
N VAL A 191 5.00 15.45 -1.96
CA VAL A 191 5.20 14.66 -3.18
C VAL A 191 4.08 14.89 -4.20
N ASN A 192 2.83 14.95 -3.76
CA ASN A 192 1.69 15.20 -4.64
C ASN A 192 1.71 16.62 -5.23
N ARG A 193 2.13 17.62 -4.46
CA ARG A 193 2.30 19.01 -4.93
C ARG A 193 3.40 19.09 -5.97
N GLU A 194 4.55 18.47 -5.72
CA GLU A 194 5.66 18.40 -6.67
C GLU A 194 5.24 17.70 -7.97
N ARG A 195 4.59 16.52 -7.88
CA ARG A 195 4.05 15.80 -9.04
C ARG A 195 3.09 16.67 -9.84
N LYS A 196 2.12 17.31 -9.18
CA LYS A 196 1.16 18.19 -9.84
C LYS A 196 1.85 19.34 -10.54
N PHE A 197 2.82 19.99 -9.90
CA PHE A 197 3.59 21.08 -10.50
C PHE A 197 4.35 20.62 -11.75
N HIS A 198 5.05 19.49 -11.68
CA HIS A 198 5.76 18.93 -12.83
C HIS A 198 4.80 18.62 -13.98
N GLN A 199 3.69 17.94 -13.72
CA GLN A 199 2.73 17.59 -14.77
C GLN A 199 2.07 18.82 -15.39
N GLN A 200 1.76 19.85 -14.59
CA GLN A 200 1.19 21.10 -15.11
C GLN A 200 2.18 21.86 -16.01
N ASN A 201 3.47 21.87 -15.67
CA ASN A 201 4.49 22.47 -16.54
C ASN A 201 4.64 21.67 -17.84
N THR A 202 4.69 20.33 -17.76
CA THR A 202 4.73 19.46 -18.94
C THR A 202 3.49 19.64 -19.82
N ALA A 203 2.30 19.84 -19.25
CA ALA A 203 1.10 20.13 -20.04
C ALA A 203 1.22 21.41 -20.89
N TYR A 204 1.88 22.44 -20.37
CA TYR A 204 2.15 23.66 -21.16
C TYR A 204 3.06 23.39 -22.35
N GLU A 205 4.13 22.61 -22.14
CA GLU A 205 5.05 22.19 -23.20
C GLU A 205 4.34 21.31 -24.24
N LEU A 206 3.56 20.31 -23.79
CA LEU A 206 2.76 19.45 -24.66
C LEU A 206 1.76 20.23 -25.48
N ASN A 207 1.08 21.22 -24.91
CA ASN A 207 0.13 22.05 -25.64
C ASN A 207 0.83 22.93 -26.69
N THR A 208 2.00 23.45 -26.36
CA THR A 208 2.83 24.22 -27.30
C THR A 208 3.28 23.36 -28.48
N LEU A 209 3.80 22.16 -28.21
CA LEU A 209 4.21 21.19 -29.24
C LEU A 209 3.00 20.72 -30.07
N SER A 210 1.86 20.48 -29.44
CA SER A 210 0.61 20.12 -30.11
C SER A 210 0.15 21.22 -31.06
N THR A 211 0.24 22.49 -30.64
CA THR A 211 -0.13 23.65 -31.46
C THR A 211 0.83 23.79 -32.64
N GLN A 212 2.14 23.71 -32.41
CA GLN A 212 3.15 23.75 -33.48
C GLN A 212 2.93 22.62 -34.49
N TRP A 213 2.65 21.40 -34.02
CA TRP A 213 2.34 20.27 -34.90
C TRP A 213 1.08 20.53 -35.73
N LYS A 214 -0.01 21.01 -35.10
CA LYS A 214 -1.26 21.37 -35.79
C LYS A 214 -1.07 22.48 -36.82
N GLU A 215 -0.14 23.40 -36.62
CA GLU A 215 0.19 24.43 -37.61
C GLU A 215 1.12 23.93 -38.72
N LEU A 216 2.07 23.06 -38.41
CA LEU A 216 3.03 22.54 -39.38
C LEU A 216 2.39 21.55 -40.36
N CYS A 217 1.42 20.75 -39.92
CA CYS A 217 0.69 19.83 -40.79
C CYS A 217 0.03 20.52 -42.01
N PRO A 218 -0.84 21.55 -41.85
CA PRO A 218 -1.45 22.23 -42.98
C PRO A 218 -0.41 23.00 -43.80
N LYS A 219 0.57 23.66 -43.17
CA LYS A 219 1.66 24.33 -43.91
C LYS A 219 2.42 23.35 -44.82
N ASN A 220 2.69 22.14 -44.35
CA ASN A 220 3.36 21.12 -45.15
C ASN A 220 2.47 20.65 -46.32
N ILE A 221 1.17 20.45 -46.07
CA ILE A 221 0.19 20.11 -47.13
C ILE A 221 0.09 21.24 -48.17
N GLU A 222 0.05 22.50 -47.74
CA GLU A 222 0.01 23.67 -48.62
C GLU A 222 1.28 23.78 -49.48
N ILE A 223 2.45 23.56 -48.90
CA ILE A 223 3.72 23.53 -49.63
C ILE A 223 3.72 22.39 -50.65
N GLN A 224 3.32 21.18 -50.25
CA GLN A 224 3.22 20.04 -51.17
C GLN A 224 2.25 20.33 -52.33
N ALA A 225 1.11 20.94 -52.06
CA ALA A 225 0.14 21.33 -53.08
C ALA A 225 0.71 22.40 -54.04
N ALA A 226 1.42 23.41 -53.52
CA ALA A 226 2.07 24.44 -54.33
C ALA A 226 3.21 23.84 -55.20
N CYS A 227 4.03 22.94 -54.65
CA CYS A 227 5.05 22.21 -55.41
C CYS A 227 4.41 21.41 -56.55
N ALA A 228 3.34 20.66 -56.28
CA ALA A 228 2.63 19.89 -57.30
C ALA A 228 2.02 20.77 -58.41
N GLN A 229 1.50 21.96 -58.06
CA GLN A 229 1.00 22.92 -59.06
C GLN A 229 2.13 23.46 -59.95
N ILE A 230 3.26 23.84 -59.35
CA ILE A 230 4.44 24.33 -60.08
C ILE A 230 5.01 23.24 -60.99
N GLU A 231 5.14 22.01 -60.49
CA GLU A 231 5.57 20.85 -61.27
C GLU A 231 4.63 20.59 -62.44
N GLY A 232 3.31 20.65 -62.23
CA GLY A 232 2.32 20.54 -63.31
C GLY A 232 2.45 21.64 -64.37
N HIS A 233 2.65 22.90 -63.96
CA HIS A 233 2.91 24.00 -64.89
C HIS A 233 4.22 23.80 -65.67
N LEU A 234 5.25 23.26 -65.02
CA LEU A 234 6.56 23.03 -65.62
C LEU A 234 6.50 21.88 -66.65
N GLU A 235 5.74 20.83 -66.37
CA GLU A 235 5.45 19.76 -67.34
C GLU A 235 4.61 20.25 -68.52
N GLU A 236 3.62 21.13 -68.31
CA GLU A 236 2.85 21.75 -69.39
C GLU A 236 3.75 22.61 -70.30
N LEU A 237 4.61 23.45 -69.71
CA LEU A 237 5.57 24.26 -70.46
C LEU A 237 6.58 23.41 -71.25
N LYS A 238 7.08 22.30 -70.66
CA LYS A 238 7.93 21.33 -71.36
C LYS A 238 7.20 20.71 -72.55
N ARG A 239 5.92 20.36 -72.40
CA ARG A 239 5.09 19.83 -73.48
C ARG A 239 4.95 20.85 -74.62
N GLU A 240 4.55 22.08 -74.31
CA GLU A 240 4.40 23.13 -75.33
C GLU A 240 5.70 23.42 -76.07
N ALA A 241 6.83 23.42 -75.36
CA ALA A 241 8.12 23.65 -75.98
C ALA A 241 8.56 22.48 -76.88
N SER A 242 8.30 21.24 -76.46
CA SER A 242 8.49 20.05 -77.31
C SER A 242 7.61 20.11 -78.56
N GLU A 243 6.35 20.54 -78.45
CA GLU A 243 5.45 20.72 -79.59
C GLU A 243 5.91 21.82 -80.56
N ARG A 244 6.56 22.87 -80.03
CA ARG A 244 7.18 23.95 -80.84
C ARG A 244 8.58 23.61 -81.35
N GLY A 245 9.13 22.43 -81.05
CA GLY A 245 10.43 21.96 -81.51
C GLY A 245 11.64 22.48 -80.72
N TRP A 246 11.44 23.03 -79.53
CA TRP A 246 12.50 23.51 -78.64
C TRP A 246 12.86 22.40 -77.65
N ASN A 247 14.05 21.82 -77.78
CA ASN A 247 14.51 20.75 -76.89
C ASN A 247 15.18 21.33 -75.64
N LEU A 248 14.42 21.59 -74.58
CA LEU A 248 14.92 22.19 -73.33
C LEU A 248 15.92 21.32 -72.55
N GLU A 249 15.99 20.01 -72.81
CA GLU A 249 16.98 19.15 -72.15
C GLU A 249 18.40 19.32 -72.72
N ALA A 250 18.53 19.86 -73.94
CA ALA A 250 19.83 20.06 -74.58
C ALA A 250 20.63 21.25 -73.99
N GLU A 251 19.96 22.23 -73.36
CA GLU A 251 20.63 23.43 -72.80
C GLU A 251 21.00 23.32 -71.31
N LEU A 252 20.38 22.41 -70.55
CA LEU A 252 20.70 22.17 -69.13
C LEU A 252 22.13 21.63 -68.91
N GLY A 253 22.75 21.05 -69.93
CA GLY A 253 24.15 20.60 -69.89
C GLY A 253 25.19 21.73 -69.85
N ASN A 254 24.82 22.97 -70.17
CA ASN A 254 25.76 24.09 -70.28
C ASN A 254 25.79 25.03 -69.06
N GLY A 255 24.90 24.84 -68.07
CA GLY A 255 24.70 25.78 -66.94
C GLY A 255 25.17 25.30 -65.56
N ALA A 256 25.66 24.07 -65.41
CA ALA A 256 25.99 23.48 -64.09
C ALA A 256 27.32 23.93 -63.47
N LEU A 257 27.84 25.11 -63.83
CA LEU A 257 29.00 25.71 -63.18
C LEU A 257 28.57 27.01 -62.51
N LEU A 258 28.95 27.12 -61.23
CA LEU A 258 28.80 28.28 -60.32
C LEU A 258 27.61 28.16 -59.36
N HIS A 259 27.79 27.43 -58.25
CA HIS A 259 27.84 28.02 -56.91
C HIS A 259 28.21 26.96 -55.86
N SER A 260 29.51 26.89 -55.54
CA SER A 260 30.02 26.36 -54.27
C SER A 260 30.48 27.56 -53.43
N GLY A 261 29.91 27.73 -52.24
CA GLY A 261 30.27 28.75 -51.26
C GLY A 261 29.43 28.60 -50.01
#